data_AF-A0A938CU14-F1
#
_entry.id   AF-A0A938CU14-F1
#
_cell.length_a   1.000
_cell.length_b   1.000
_cell.length_c   1.000
_cell.angle_alpha   90.00
_cell.angle_beta   90.00
_cell.angle_gamma   90.00
#
_symmetry.space_group_name_H-M   'P 1'
#
loop_
_entity.id
_entity.type
_entity.pdbx_description
1 polymer ?
#
loop_
_entity_poly.entity_id
_entity_poly.type
_entity_poly.pdbx_seq_one_letter_code
_entity_poly.pdbx_strand_id
1 'polypeptide(L)' 'MSQGGDKPRVFAALDMTDLEAAAGLARALAGAVAGVKLGLEFFGANGPAGVTRVAAAGVPIFLDLKFHDIPNTV' A
#
# COMPACT_ATOMS: atom_id res chain seq x y z
N MET A 1 -28.15 16.10 -6.37
CA MET A 1 -26.91 16.89 -6.21
C MET A 1 -26.10 16.22 -5.11
N SER A 2 -25.20 15.30 -5.44
CA SER A 2 -24.31 14.73 -4.43
C SER A 2 -23.24 15.76 -4.14
N GLN A 3 -23.31 16.35 -2.95
CA GLN A 3 -22.25 17.21 -2.42
C GLN A 3 -20.94 16.42 -2.47
N GLY A 4 -19.95 16.92 -3.22
CA GLY A 4 -18.63 16.32 -3.34
C GLY A 4 -17.90 16.43 -2.02
N GLY A 5 -17.93 15.37 -1.21
CA GLY A 5 -17.00 15.22 -0.10
C GLY A 5 -15.58 15.23 -0.64
N ASP A 6 -14.68 15.96 0.03
CA ASP A 6 -13.31 16.10 -0.43
C ASP A 6 -12.67 14.70 -0.49
N LYS A 7 -12.26 14.29 -1.69
CA LYS A 7 -11.67 12.96 -1.89
C LYS A 7 -10.33 12.92 -1.15
N PRO A 8 -10.02 11.87 -0.37
CA PRO A 8 -8.72 11.75 0.26
C PRO A 8 -7.59 11.91 -0.76
N ARG A 9 -6.55 12.68 -0.41
CA ARG A 9 -5.40 12.99 -1.30
C ARG A 9 -4.07 12.46 -0.78
N VAL A 10 -4.08 11.80 0.38
CA VAL A 10 -2.87 11.32 1.07
C VAL A 10 -2.69 9.83 0.83
N PHE A 11 -1.48 9.42 0.48
CA PHE A 11 -1.06 8.02 0.58
C PHE A 11 -0.31 7.81 1.89
N ALA A 12 -0.74 6.84 2.70
CA ALA A 12 -0.06 6.51 3.95
C ALA A 12 1.02 5.46 3.71
N ALA A 13 2.24 5.72 4.16
CA ALA A 13 3.32 4.73 4.13
C ALA A 13 3.14 3.71 5.26
N LEU A 14 3.12 2.41 4.92
CA LEU A 14 3.16 1.34 5.90
C LEU A 14 4.60 0.84 6.00
N ASP A 15 5.41 1.55 6.77
CA ASP A 15 6.84 1.26 6.93
C ASP A 15 7.04 0.16 7.99
N MET A 16 6.61 -1.06 7.65
CA MET A 16 6.73 -2.27 8.47
C MET A 16 6.79 -3.51 7.58
N THR A 17 7.34 -4.62 8.08
CA THR A 17 7.39 -5.91 7.37
C THR A 17 6.36 -6.91 7.88
N ASP A 18 5.78 -6.70 9.05
CA ASP A 18 4.75 -7.58 9.61
C ASP A 18 3.45 -7.50 8.81
N LEU A 19 3.02 -8.65 8.27
CA LEU A 19 1.89 -8.73 7.36
C LEU A 19 0.56 -8.38 8.03
N GLU A 20 0.32 -8.88 9.24
CA GLU A 20 -0.97 -8.70 9.91
C GLU A 20 -1.11 -7.29 10.48
N ALA A 21 -0.01 -6.68 10.96
CA ALA A 21 0.03 -5.28 11.32
C ALA A 21 -0.23 -4.37 10.11
N ALA A 22 0.42 -4.63 8.96
CA ALA A 22 0.21 -3.86 7.75
C ALA A 22 -1.25 -3.99 7.24
N ALA A 23 -1.79 -5.22 7.22
CA ALA A 23 -3.17 -5.45 6.82
C ALA A 23 -4.18 -4.84 7.81
N GLY A 24 -3.87 -4.86 9.11
CA GLY A 24 -4.67 -4.22 10.16
C GLY A 24 -4.73 -2.70 10.00
N LEU A 25 -3.58 -2.06 9.79
CA LEU A 25 -3.50 -0.62 9.59
C LEU A 25 -4.15 -0.19 8.26
N ALA A 26 -3.97 -0.97 7.19
CA ALA A 26 -4.66 -0.73 5.92
C ALA A 26 -6.19 -0.75 6.08
N ARG A 27 -6.75 -1.70 6.85
CA ARG A 27 -8.18 -1.74 7.17
C ARG A 27 -8.62 -0.52 7.97
N ALA A 28 -7.83 -0.10 8.96
CA ALA A 28 -8.14 1.07 9.78
C ALA A 28 -8.13 2.40 9.00
N LEU A 29 -7.32 2.48 7.93
CA LEU A 29 -7.20 3.67 7.09
C LEU A 29 -8.18 3.68 5.90
N ALA A 30 -8.93 2.60 5.66
CA ALA A 30 -9.84 2.50 4.53
C ALA A 30 -10.88 3.64 4.51
N GLY A 31 -10.97 4.36 3.39
CA GLY A 31 -11.85 5.52 3.23
C GLY A 31 -11.31 6.84 3.80
N ALA A 32 -10.30 6.80 4.67
CA ALA A 32 -9.65 8.00 5.22
C ALA A 32 -8.47 8.48 4.36
N VAL A 33 -7.82 7.58 3.63
CA VAL A 33 -6.67 7.85 2.76
C VAL A 33 -6.97 7.54 1.30
N ALA A 34 -6.20 8.13 0.39
CA ALA A 34 -6.29 7.85 -1.04
C ALA A 34 -5.77 6.45 -1.38
N GLY A 35 -4.89 5.92 -0.53
CA GLY A 35 -4.30 4.60 -0.63
C GLY A 35 -3.17 4.43 0.37
N VAL A 36 -2.50 3.30 0.31
CA VAL A 36 -1.32 2.99 1.14
C VAL A 36 -0.13 2.66 0.26
N LYS A 37 1.07 2.94 0.79
CA LYS A 37 2.35 2.68 0.13
C LYS A 37 3.06 1.52 0.83
N LEU A 38 3.45 0.50 0.06
CA LEU A 38 4.27 -0.63 0.51
C LEU A 38 5.65 -0.54 -0.13
N GLY A 39 6.69 -0.58 0.70
CA GLY A 39 8.08 -0.45 0.25
C GLY A 39 8.75 -1.78 -0.09
N LEU A 40 9.99 -1.70 -0.60
CA LEU A 40 10.82 -2.84 -0.96
C LEU A 40 11.01 -3.85 0.18
N GLU A 41 11.20 -3.40 1.42
CA GLU A 41 11.38 -4.31 2.57
C GLU A 41 10.15 -5.18 2.83
N PHE A 42 8.95 -4.59 2.82
CA PHE A 42 7.70 -5.33 2.95
C PHE A 42 7.54 -6.35 1.81
N PHE A 43 7.85 -5.92 0.58
CA PHE A 43 7.77 -6.77 -0.60
C PHE A 43 8.79 -7.91 -0.56
N GLY A 44 10.02 -7.65 -0.12
CA GLY A 44 11.05 -8.69 0.06
C GLY A 44 10.66 -9.72 1.11
N ALA A 45 10.01 -9.29 2.21
CA ALA A 45 9.59 -10.19 3.28
C ALA A 45 8.35 -11.04 2.94
N ASN A 46 7.36 -10.45 2.25
CA ASN A 46 6.03 -11.08 2.08
C ASN A 46 5.67 -11.39 0.61
N GLY A 47 6.44 -10.86 -0.34
CA GLY A 47 6.22 -11.01 -1.77
C GLY A 47 4.85 -10.49 -2.26
N PRO A 48 4.45 -10.90 -3.47
CA PRO A 48 3.16 -10.54 -4.06
C PRO A 48 1.94 -11.00 -3.23
N ALA A 49 2.08 -12.12 -2.50
CA ALA A 49 1.03 -12.62 -1.63
C ALA A 49 0.73 -11.65 -0.48
N GLY A 50 1.77 -11.08 0.12
CA GLY A 50 1.63 -10.03 1.14
C GLY A 50 0.92 -8.79 0.60
N VAL A 51 1.30 -8.33 -0.60
CA VAL A 51 0.63 -7.19 -1.26
C VAL A 51 -0.85 -7.47 -1.48
N THR A 52 -1.18 -8.67 -1.95
CA THR A 52 -2.57 -9.10 -2.17
C THR A 52 -3.38 -9.12 -0.87
N ARG A 53 -2.77 -9.59 0.21
CA ARG A 53 -3.40 -9.64 1.54
C ARG A 53 -3.67 -8.24 2.10
N VAL A 54 -2.79 -7.27 1.87
CA VAL A 54 -3.02 -5.87 2.25
C VAL A 54 -4.08 -5.22 1.35
N ALA A 55 -4.04 -5.49 0.04
CA ALA A 55 -5.02 -4.97 -0.91
C ALA A 55 -6.46 -5.44 -0.62
N ALA A 56 -6.63 -6.61 0.01
CA ALA A 56 -7.93 -7.11 0.47
C ALA A 56 -8.61 -6.20 1.51
N ALA A 57 -7.91 -5.21 2.07
CA ALA A 57 -8.50 -4.16 2.90
C ALA A 57 -9.32 -3.12 2.10
N GLY A 58 -9.34 -3.20 0.77
CA GLY A 58 -10.12 -2.30 -0.09
C GLY A 58 -9.46 -0.93 -0.30
N VAL A 59 -8.17 -0.79 0.03
CA VAL A 59 -7.40 0.44 -0.18
C VAL A 59 -6.54 0.33 -1.45
N PRO A 60 -6.45 1.38 -2.28
CA PRO A 60 -5.49 1.42 -3.39
C PRO A 60 -4.06 1.25 -2.88
N ILE A 61 -3.28 0.42 -3.57
CA ILE A 61 -1.87 0.17 -3.23
C ILE A 61 -0.96 0.92 -4.19
N PHE A 62 -0.02 1.67 -3.64
CA PHE A 62 1.17 2.12 -4.34
C PHE A 62 2.36 1.25 -3.92
N LEU A 63 2.90 0.47 -4.85
CA LEU A 63 4.05 -0.40 -4.60
C LEU A 63 5.34 0.36 -4.94
N ASP A 64 6.02 0.84 -3.91
CA ASP A 64 7.17 1.73 -3.97
C ASP A 64 8.48 0.93 -3.84
N LEU A 65 8.76 0.11 -4.86
CA LEU A 65 9.94 -0.77 -4.88
C LEU A 65 11.22 -0.05 -5.33
N LYS A 66 11.06 1.14 -5.92
CA LYS A 66 12.16 1.96 -6.47
C LYS A 66 13.11 1.15 -7.35
N PHE A 67 12.57 0.33 -8.24
CA PHE A 67 13.37 -0.37 -9.24
C PHE A 67 13.93 0.64 -10.25
N HIS A 68 15.14 1.09 -9.97
CA HIS A 68 15.99 1.88 -10.85
C HIS A 68 17.28 1.09 -11.06
N ASP A 69 17.17 -0.04 -11.76
CA ASP A 69 18.33 -0.87 -12.09
C ASP A 69 18.78 -0.61 -13.54
N ILE A 70 20.01 -1.01 -13.86
CA ILE A 70 20.56 -0.97 -15.23
C ILE A 70 19.67 -1.79 -16.19
N PRO A 71 19.68 -1.51 -17.52
CA PRO A 71 18.64 -1.98 -18.46
C PRO A 71 18.43 -3.50 -18.60
N ASN A 72 19.21 -4.33 -17.89
CA ASN A 72 19.21 -5.78 -18.02
C ASN A 72 18.63 -6.55 -16.83
N THR A 73 18.07 -5.88 -15.82
CA THR A 73 17.41 -6.56 -14.70
C THR A 73 16.20 -5.78 -14.17
N VAL A 74 15.05 -6.44 -14.13
CA VAL A 74 13.89 -6.18 -13.24
C VAL A 74 13.27 -7.52 -12.84
#